data_AF-A0A0Q7T7J1-F1
#
_entry.id   AF-A0A0Q7T7J1-F1
#
_cell.length_a   1.000
_cell.length_b   1.000
_cell.length_c   1.000
_cell.angle_alpha   90.00
_cell.angle_beta   90.00
_cell.angle_gamma   90.00
#
_symmetry.space_group_name_H-M   'P 1'
#
loop_
_entity.id
_entity.type
_entity.pdbx_description
1 polymer ?
#
loop_
_entity_poly.entity_id
_entity_poly.type
_entity_poly.pdbx_seq_one_letter_code
_entity_poly.pdbx_strand_id
1 'polypeptide(L)'
;MQQPASPSETLDGIAFDAPAGAGRVVFQGLKAITGVTSQRYRVQLPRGVERRVQLRFDAEGPQGASYDWTIVSDWSTEPRIDIDLAAAGTYSLHLDLRAGEEISAHFVAQATAIDIGRFGQLCNQTAARVRRRHIVDPACNWSPTDIKALGSIQALADAIKDTYPARSTALRAATGLDSERVLLAVHAMNVVSGLYIFGHQDSNRSGCVLNESEGPIVKPRDYLASRIGCCLDFSCILAAVLDALGVENRAVSIKRDHVFNEITVEGRTFTLDPSINTLYTRAYAEALVEPVEVFAWPVLSLASEQAHRAPLDALIAFLAIAIDLYGPSDLLHHDPKAVFAENYRILRP
;
A
#
# COMPACT_ATOMS: atom_id res chain seq x y z
N MET A 1 -17.51 40.99 1.79
CA MET A 1 -17.69 39.57 2.16
C MET A 1 -16.41 38.84 1.78
N GLN A 2 -15.59 38.47 2.77
CA GLN A 2 -14.42 37.63 2.53
C GLN A 2 -14.93 36.20 2.24
N GLN A 3 -14.48 35.61 1.12
CA GLN A 3 -14.70 34.18 0.88
C GLN A 3 -14.04 33.39 2.01
N PRO A 4 -14.69 32.37 2.57
CA PRO A 4 -14.03 31.49 3.52
C PRO A 4 -12.87 30.80 2.79
N ALA A 5 -11.69 30.83 3.41
CA ALA A 5 -10.54 30.07 2.96
C ALA A 5 -10.95 28.59 2.84
N SER A 6 -10.74 28.01 1.67
CA SER A 6 -10.93 26.58 1.44
C SER A 6 -10.12 25.79 2.47
N PRO A 7 -10.66 24.70 3.04
CA PRO A 7 -9.90 23.87 3.96
C PRO A 7 -8.65 23.36 3.25
N SER A 8 -7.48 23.57 3.86
CA SER A 8 -6.20 23.15 3.32
C SER A 8 -6.17 21.63 3.23
N GLU A 9 -6.27 21.11 2.00
CA GLU A 9 -6.09 19.70 1.68
C GLU A 9 -4.71 19.24 2.14
N THR A 10 -4.67 18.29 3.07
CA THR A 10 -3.44 17.57 3.42
C THR A 10 -3.12 16.62 2.28
N LEU A 11 -2.28 17.09 1.35
CA LEU A 11 -1.70 16.27 0.30
C LEU A 11 -0.86 15.15 0.91
N ASP A 12 -1.10 13.90 0.50
CA ASP A 12 -0.29 12.75 0.87
C ASP A 12 1.14 12.93 0.32
N GLY A 13 2.07 13.29 1.20
CA GLY A 13 3.45 13.56 0.87
C GLY A 13 4.24 14.02 2.09
N ILE A 14 5.56 14.11 1.96
CA ILE A 14 6.37 14.75 3.01
C ILE A 14 6.32 16.25 2.74
N ALA A 15 5.82 16.99 3.73
CA ALA A 15 5.61 18.42 3.62
C ALA A 15 6.62 19.19 4.45
N PHE A 16 7.21 20.21 3.84
CA PHE A 16 8.19 21.11 4.44
C PHE A 16 7.72 22.55 4.33
N ASP A 17 8.15 23.40 5.25
CA ASP A 17 7.95 24.84 5.10
C ASP A 17 9.02 25.40 4.15
N ALA A 18 8.59 26.19 3.17
CA ALA A 18 9.48 26.88 2.27
C ALA A 18 10.22 28.02 2.99
N PRO A 19 11.43 28.40 2.55
CA PRO A 19 12.14 29.58 3.05
C PRO A 19 11.28 30.85 2.96
N ALA A 20 11.60 31.84 3.79
CA ALA A 20 10.90 33.12 3.87
C ALA A 20 9.38 33.02 4.11
N GLY A 21 8.89 31.88 4.61
CA GLY A 21 7.45 31.66 4.79
C GLY A 21 6.66 31.61 3.48
N ALA A 22 7.32 31.27 2.36
CA ALA A 22 6.73 31.30 1.02
C ALA A 22 5.61 30.26 0.79
N GLY A 23 5.31 29.42 1.78
CA GLY A 23 4.26 28.40 1.75
C GLY A 23 4.81 27.02 2.11
N ARG A 24 4.04 25.97 1.80
CA ARG A 24 4.46 24.58 2.02
C ARG A 24 4.90 23.93 0.71
N VAL A 25 5.98 23.17 0.77
CA VAL A 25 6.43 22.28 -0.30
C VAL A 25 5.98 20.86 0.02
N VAL A 26 5.39 20.16 -0.93
CA VAL A 26 4.95 18.76 -0.75
C VAL A 26 5.67 17.84 -1.73
N PHE A 27 6.29 16.78 -1.19
CA PHE A 27 7.02 15.78 -1.96
C PHE A 27 6.27 14.45 -2.05
N GLN A 28 6.13 13.92 -3.27
CA GLN A 28 5.30 12.75 -3.61
C GLN A 28 6.08 11.72 -4.44
N GLY A 29 5.70 10.43 -4.36
CA GLY A 29 6.24 9.34 -5.21
C GLY A 29 7.36 8.51 -4.58
N LEU A 30 7.48 8.50 -3.26
CA LEU A 30 8.52 7.76 -2.53
C LEU A 30 8.29 6.25 -2.56
N LYS A 31 9.22 5.50 -3.17
CA LYS A 31 9.31 4.04 -3.01
C LYS A 31 10.54 3.71 -2.18
N ALA A 32 10.35 3.10 -1.02
CA ALA A 32 11.46 2.74 -0.13
C ALA A 32 12.41 1.72 -0.77
N ILE A 33 11.93 0.91 -1.71
CA ILE A 33 12.71 -0.14 -2.38
C ILE A 33 12.38 -0.16 -3.87
N THR A 34 13.41 -0.31 -4.71
CA THR A 34 13.24 -0.37 -6.16
C THR A 34 14.17 -1.40 -6.80
N GLY A 35 13.63 -2.17 -7.74
CA GLY A 35 14.42 -2.95 -8.71
C GLY A 35 14.61 -2.24 -10.05
N VAL A 36 14.06 -1.02 -10.20
CA VAL A 36 14.24 -0.19 -11.39
C VAL A 36 15.38 0.80 -11.19
N THR A 37 16.14 1.00 -12.26
CA THR A 37 17.28 1.92 -12.33
C THR A 37 16.87 3.39 -12.33
N SER A 38 15.58 3.74 -12.25
CA SER A 38 15.17 5.14 -12.11
C SER A 38 13.88 5.29 -11.31
N GLN A 39 13.83 6.29 -10.44
CA GLN A 39 12.62 6.70 -9.75
C GLN A 39 12.21 8.12 -10.15
N ARG A 40 10.90 8.35 -10.22
CA ARG A 40 10.31 9.63 -10.57
C ARG A 40 9.50 10.15 -9.40
N TYR A 41 9.79 11.38 -8.99
CA TYR A 41 9.12 12.08 -7.91
C TYR A 41 8.41 13.32 -8.42
N ARG A 42 7.39 13.74 -7.67
CA ARG A 42 6.68 15.01 -7.89
C ARG A 42 6.86 15.92 -6.68
N VAL A 43 7.12 17.19 -6.93
CA VAL A 43 7.28 18.24 -5.92
C VAL A 43 6.32 19.36 -6.23
N GLN A 44 5.46 19.68 -5.28
CA GLN A 44 4.60 20.86 -5.36
C GLN A 44 5.33 22.02 -4.68
N LEU A 45 5.61 23.07 -5.46
CA LEU A 45 6.34 24.24 -5.02
C LEU A 45 5.40 25.46 -4.98
N PRO A 46 5.46 26.28 -3.91
CA PRO A 46 4.85 27.60 -3.93
C PRO A 46 5.44 28.48 -5.02
N ARG A 47 4.68 29.51 -5.44
CA ARG A 47 5.14 30.45 -6.47
C ARG A 47 6.42 31.17 -6.01
N GLY A 48 7.44 31.17 -6.87
CA GLY A 48 8.73 31.82 -6.58
C GLY A 48 9.68 30.97 -5.74
N VAL A 49 9.30 29.73 -5.40
CA VAL A 49 10.19 28.76 -4.78
C VAL A 49 10.82 27.88 -5.86
N GLU A 50 12.13 27.73 -5.80
CA GLU A 50 12.91 26.80 -6.61
C GLU A 50 13.39 25.64 -5.74
N ARG A 51 13.64 24.50 -6.36
CA ARG A 51 14.21 23.32 -5.72
C ARG A 51 15.49 22.89 -6.39
N ARG A 52 16.37 22.28 -5.61
CA ARG A 52 17.57 21.58 -6.07
C ARG A 52 17.70 20.26 -5.32
N VAL A 53 18.13 19.22 -6.03
CA VAL A 53 18.19 17.87 -5.48
C VAL A 53 19.62 17.54 -5.07
N GLN A 54 19.76 17.06 -3.84
CA GLN A 54 20.99 16.46 -3.34
C GLN A 54 20.76 14.98 -3.09
N LEU A 55 21.74 14.17 -3.47
CA LEU A 55 21.70 12.72 -3.34
C LEU A 55 22.96 12.26 -2.63
N ARG A 56 22.81 11.42 -1.61
CA ARG A 56 23.90 10.62 -1.05
C ARG A 56 23.64 9.17 -1.41
N PHE A 57 24.70 8.42 -1.70
CA PHE A 57 24.61 7.01 -2.01
C PHE A 57 25.59 6.22 -1.15
N ASP A 58 25.05 5.27 -0.41
CA ASP A 58 25.79 4.30 0.37
C ASP A 58 25.71 2.96 -0.37
N ALA A 59 26.79 2.55 -1.04
CA ALA A 59 26.77 1.36 -1.87
C ALA A 59 26.62 0.07 -1.04
N GLU A 60 25.96 -0.95 -1.61
CA GLU A 60 25.87 -2.26 -0.97
C GLU A 60 27.20 -3.04 -1.16
N GLY A 61 27.80 -3.47 -0.04
CA GLY A 61 28.98 -4.33 -0.04
C GLY A 61 30.33 -3.60 -0.17
N PRO A 62 31.46 -4.33 0.02
CA PRO A 62 32.79 -3.74 0.16
C PRO A 62 33.42 -3.21 -1.14
N GLN A 63 32.79 -3.49 -2.29
CA GLN A 63 33.30 -3.12 -3.61
C GLN A 63 32.56 -1.96 -4.26
N GLY A 64 31.44 -1.53 -3.68
CA GLY A 64 30.67 -0.40 -4.20
C GLY A 64 31.30 0.93 -3.82
N ALA A 65 31.33 1.89 -4.75
CA ALA A 65 31.75 3.25 -4.45
C ALA A 65 30.56 4.05 -3.89
N SER A 66 30.57 4.32 -2.59
CA SER A 66 29.67 5.30 -1.98
C SER A 66 30.08 6.72 -2.39
N TYR A 67 29.11 7.63 -2.47
CA TYR A 67 29.38 9.06 -2.59
C TYR A 67 28.58 9.83 -1.54
N ASP A 68 29.22 10.85 -0.98
CA ASP A 68 28.58 11.80 -0.06
C ASP A 68 27.62 12.73 -0.81
N TRP A 69 26.91 13.59 -0.10
CA TRP A 69 25.92 14.53 -0.64
C TRP A 69 26.42 15.25 -1.90
N THR A 70 25.83 14.86 -3.02
CA THR A 70 26.14 15.36 -4.35
C THR A 70 24.91 16.06 -4.92
N ILE A 71 25.11 17.26 -5.46
CA ILE A 71 24.06 17.99 -6.17
C ILE A 71 23.84 17.30 -7.52
N VAL A 72 22.64 16.77 -7.73
CA VAL A 72 22.27 16.01 -8.95
C VAL A 72 21.30 16.76 -9.84
N SER A 73 20.90 17.97 -9.46
CA SER A 73 20.11 18.87 -10.29
C SER A 73 20.55 20.32 -10.13
N ASP A 74 20.20 21.17 -11.08
CA ASP A 74 20.21 22.62 -10.88
C ASP A 74 18.95 23.08 -10.13
N TRP A 75 18.94 24.37 -9.76
CA TRP A 75 17.74 25.07 -9.29
C TRP A 75 16.67 25.06 -10.38
N SER A 76 15.47 24.66 -10.02
CA SER A 76 14.36 24.55 -10.95
C SER A 76 13.04 24.76 -10.24
N THR A 77 12.06 25.29 -10.98
CA THR A 77 10.65 25.33 -10.57
C THR A 77 9.87 24.12 -11.10
N GLU A 78 10.53 23.21 -11.83
CA GLU A 78 9.87 22.05 -12.41
C GLU A 78 9.40 21.10 -11.30
N PRO A 79 8.12 20.70 -11.34
CA PRO A 79 7.53 19.86 -10.32
C PRO A 79 7.97 18.41 -10.42
N ARG A 80 8.76 18.02 -11.42
CA ARG A 80 9.19 16.65 -11.65
C ARG A 80 10.67 16.49 -11.34
N ILE A 81 11.02 15.37 -10.72
CA ILE A 81 12.40 14.93 -10.48
C ILE A 81 12.52 13.50 -10.98
N ASP A 82 13.52 13.22 -11.80
CA ASP A 82 13.91 11.88 -12.19
C ASP A 82 15.29 11.59 -11.57
N ILE A 83 15.41 10.52 -10.80
CA ILE A 83 16.67 10.09 -10.16
C ILE A 83 17.05 8.74 -10.73
N ASP A 84 18.29 8.65 -11.21
CA ASP A 84 18.91 7.40 -11.65
C ASP A 84 19.47 6.65 -10.43
N LEU A 85 19.02 5.41 -10.29
CA LEU A 85 19.36 4.47 -9.21
C LEU A 85 20.05 3.24 -9.81
N ALA A 86 21.04 3.49 -10.67
CA ALA A 86 21.74 2.47 -11.45
C ALA A 86 22.54 1.45 -10.62
N ALA A 87 22.90 1.76 -9.37
CA ALA A 87 23.74 0.92 -8.53
C ALA A 87 22.99 0.42 -7.30
N ALA A 88 23.28 -0.82 -6.88
CA ALA A 88 22.71 -1.37 -5.67
C ALA A 88 23.31 -0.71 -4.42
N GLY A 89 22.44 -0.37 -3.48
CA GLY A 89 22.78 0.39 -2.29
C GLY A 89 21.64 1.31 -1.87
N THR A 90 21.93 2.17 -0.92
CA THR A 90 20.94 3.03 -0.32
C THR A 90 21.16 4.48 -0.72
N TYR A 91 20.14 5.06 -1.33
CA TYR A 91 20.10 6.44 -1.77
C TYR A 91 19.34 7.29 -0.76
N SER A 92 19.99 8.30 -0.21
CA SER A 92 19.36 9.29 0.65
C SER A 92 19.12 10.56 -0.15
N LEU A 93 17.88 11.05 -0.14
CA LEU A 93 17.43 12.18 -0.94
C LEU A 93 17.21 13.40 -0.06
N HIS A 94 17.86 14.51 -0.43
CA HIS A 94 17.66 15.83 0.15
C HIS A 94 17.13 16.79 -0.91
N LEU A 95 16.30 17.73 -0.46
CA LEU A 95 15.87 18.86 -1.25
C LEU A 95 16.38 20.15 -0.63
N ASP A 96 17.13 20.92 -1.41
CA ASP A 96 17.32 22.32 -1.13
C ASP A 96 16.15 23.09 -1.73
N LEU A 97 15.58 23.99 -0.95
CA LEU A 97 14.56 24.93 -1.37
C LEU A 97 15.14 26.33 -1.32
N ARG A 98 14.85 27.15 -2.34
CA ARG A 98 15.27 28.55 -2.41
C ARG A 98 14.09 29.46 -2.70
N ALA A 99 14.01 30.57 -1.99
CA ALA A 99 13.12 31.69 -2.29
C ALA A 99 13.92 32.99 -2.21
N GLY A 100 14.25 33.58 -3.36
CA GLY A 100 15.21 34.70 -3.40
C GLY A 100 16.60 34.27 -2.96
N GLU A 101 17.15 34.91 -1.92
CA GLU A 101 18.47 34.61 -1.37
C GLU A 101 18.43 33.56 -0.24
N GLU A 102 17.25 33.25 0.29
CA GLU A 102 17.11 32.29 1.39
C GLU A 102 17.11 30.85 0.87
N ILE A 103 17.90 29.99 1.52
CA ILE A 103 18.03 28.57 1.18
C ILE A 103 17.81 27.73 2.45
N SER A 104 17.04 26.65 2.33
CA SER A 104 16.87 25.63 3.37
C SER A 104 17.04 24.24 2.79
N ALA A 105 17.66 23.31 3.52
CA ALA A 105 17.84 21.92 3.11
C ALA A 105 16.95 20.99 3.95
N HIS A 106 16.30 20.03 3.29
CA HIS A 106 15.33 19.13 3.91
C HIS A 106 15.63 17.68 3.53
N PHE A 107 15.71 16.79 4.53
CA PHE A 107 15.71 15.35 4.28
C PHE A 107 14.34 14.93 3.76
N VAL A 108 14.33 14.30 2.60
CA VAL A 108 13.11 13.81 1.98
C VAL A 108 12.91 12.35 2.32
N ALA A 109 13.79 11.48 1.83
CA ALA A 109 13.57 10.04 1.94
C ALA A 109 14.84 9.25 1.73
N GLN A 110 14.70 7.94 1.93
CA GLN A 110 15.72 6.96 1.64
C GLN A 110 15.11 5.88 0.75
N ALA A 111 15.80 5.51 -0.33
CA ALA A 111 15.41 4.46 -1.26
C ALA A 111 16.54 3.45 -1.39
N THR A 112 16.23 2.16 -1.33
CA THR A 112 17.23 1.09 -1.52
C THR A 112 17.04 0.46 -2.89
N ALA A 113 18.09 0.49 -3.70
CA ALA A 113 18.19 -0.29 -4.92
C ALA A 113 18.89 -1.61 -4.60
N ILE A 114 18.31 -2.73 -5.01
CA ILE A 114 18.89 -4.06 -4.80
C ILE A 114 19.33 -4.65 -6.14
N ASP A 115 20.49 -5.30 -6.19
CA ASP A 115 20.91 -5.99 -7.41
C ASP A 115 20.15 -7.32 -7.60
N ILE A 116 20.21 -7.86 -8.82
CA ILE A 116 19.49 -9.10 -9.18
C ILE A 116 19.99 -10.33 -8.43
N GLY A 117 21.28 -10.38 -8.07
CA GLY A 117 21.87 -11.45 -7.28
C GLY A 117 21.38 -11.40 -5.84
N ARG A 118 21.37 -10.21 -5.22
CA ARG A 118 20.79 -9.98 -3.89
C ARG A 118 19.30 -10.29 -3.89
N PHE A 119 18.55 -9.87 -4.91
CA PHE A 119 17.14 -10.22 -5.07
C PHE A 119 16.94 -11.75 -5.16
N GLY A 120 17.79 -12.46 -5.90
CA GLY A 120 17.77 -13.93 -5.95
C GLY A 120 18.06 -14.58 -4.58
N GLN A 121 19.01 -14.03 -3.82
CA GLN A 121 19.30 -14.49 -2.46
C GLN A 121 18.11 -14.28 -1.51
N LEU A 122 17.49 -13.09 -1.55
CA LEU A 122 16.29 -12.78 -0.77
C LEU A 122 15.14 -13.73 -1.15
N CYS A 123 14.90 -13.95 -2.44
CA CYS A 123 13.90 -14.93 -2.87
C CYS A 123 14.15 -16.33 -2.30
N ASN A 124 15.41 -16.78 -2.25
CA ASN A 124 15.77 -18.09 -1.68
C ASN A 124 15.60 -18.12 -0.14
N GLN A 125 15.94 -17.02 0.55
CA GLN A 125 15.74 -16.87 1.99
C GLN A 125 14.25 -16.89 2.34
N THR A 126 13.43 -16.12 1.62
CA THR A 126 11.98 -16.16 1.72
C THR A 126 11.48 -17.59 1.51
N ALA A 127 11.92 -18.27 0.45
CA ALA A 127 11.44 -19.62 0.14
C ALA A 127 11.72 -20.64 1.26
N ALA A 128 12.79 -20.45 2.03
CA ALA A 128 13.09 -21.29 3.19
C ALA A 128 12.14 -21.05 4.38
N ARG A 129 11.58 -19.84 4.50
CA ARG A 129 10.77 -19.39 5.64
C ARG A 129 9.27 -19.39 5.36
N VAL A 130 8.88 -19.05 4.13
CA VAL A 130 7.51 -18.87 3.71
C VAL A 130 7.06 -20.09 2.93
N ARG A 131 6.24 -20.92 3.58
CA ARG A 131 5.59 -22.06 2.91
C ARG A 131 4.34 -21.58 2.21
N ARG A 132 4.51 -21.11 0.97
CA ARG A 132 3.41 -20.61 0.15
C ARG A 132 2.64 -21.76 -0.51
N ARG A 133 1.33 -21.81 -0.30
CA ARG A 133 0.39 -22.70 -1.00
C ARG A 133 -0.49 -21.86 -1.91
N HIS A 134 -0.40 -22.14 -3.20
CA HIS A 134 -1.31 -21.57 -4.19
C HIS A 134 -2.61 -22.38 -4.18
N ILE A 135 -3.71 -21.73 -3.81
CA ILE A 135 -5.00 -22.40 -3.74
C ILE A 135 -5.69 -22.28 -5.09
N VAL A 136 -6.04 -23.44 -5.67
CA VAL A 136 -6.92 -23.51 -6.84
C VAL A 136 -8.32 -23.80 -6.32
N ASP A 137 -9.09 -22.74 -6.11
CA ASP A 137 -10.47 -22.83 -5.62
C ASP A 137 -11.44 -22.88 -6.81
N PRO A 138 -12.47 -23.74 -6.83
CA PRO A 138 -13.59 -23.59 -7.76
C PRO A 138 -14.16 -22.18 -7.72
N ALA A 139 -14.67 -21.74 -8.88
CA ALA A 139 -15.10 -20.37 -9.08
C ALA A 139 -16.06 -19.90 -7.96
N CYS A 140 -15.70 -18.74 -7.41
CA CYS A 140 -16.62 -17.77 -6.80
C CYS A 140 -18.01 -17.73 -7.45
N ASN A 141 -19.11 -18.13 -6.78
CA ASN A 141 -20.46 -17.82 -7.28
C ASN A 141 -20.85 -16.33 -7.10
N TRP A 142 -19.90 -15.45 -6.81
CA TRP A 142 -20.12 -14.01 -6.75
C TRP A 142 -19.48 -13.31 -7.94
N SER A 143 -20.20 -12.35 -8.50
CA SER A 143 -19.69 -11.43 -9.50
C SER A 143 -19.21 -10.16 -8.82
N PRO A 144 -18.01 -9.62 -9.13
CA PRO A 144 -17.62 -8.29 -8.71
C PRO A 144 -18.73 -7.26 -8.98
N THR A 145 -19.41 -7.35 -10.13
CA THR A 145 -20.51 -6.44 -10.49
C THR A 145 -21.68 -6.50 -9.50
N ASP A 146 -22.09 -7.70 -9.08
CA ASP A 146 -23.20 -7.88 -8.15
C ASP A 146 -22.85 -7.33 -6.77
N ILE A 147 -21.60 -7.55 -6.33
CA ILE A 147 -21.12 -7.04 -5.05
C ILE A 147 -21.06 -5.51 -5.06
N LYS A 148 -20.61 -4.90 -6.16
CA LYS A 148 -20.58 -3.43 -6.30
C LYS A 148 -21.98 -2.81 -6.26
N ALA A 149 -23.00 -3.56 -6.68
CA ALA A 149 -24.39 -3.09 -6.66
C ALA A 149 -25.02 -3.03 -5.25
N LEU A 150 -24.39 -3.62 -4.22
CA LEU A 150 -24.94 -3.68 -2.86
C LEU A 150 -25.06 -2.30 -2.17
N GLY A 151 -24.27 -1.31 -2.61
CA GLY A 151 -24.44 0.10 -2.22
C GLY A 151 -24.11 0.48 -0.77
N SER A 152 -23.83 -0.49 0.12
CA SER A 152 -23.42 -0.24 1.52
C SER A 152 -22.50 -1.34 2.06
N ILE A 153 -21.70 -1.01 3.08
CA ILE A 153 -20.83 -1.99 3.76
C ILE A 153 -21.63 -3.05 4.50
N GLN A 154 -22.76 -2.70 5.10
CA GLN A 154 -23.60 -3.69 5.79
C GLN A 154 -24.15 -4.72 4.80
N ALA A 155 -24.68 -4.28 3.65
CA ALA A 155 -25.15 -5.20 2.61
C ALA A 155 -24.02 -6.08 2.06
N LEU A 156 -22.80 -5.54 1.93
CA LEU A 156 -21.61 -6.31 1.58
C LEU A 156 -21.29 -7.39 2.64
N ALA A 157 -21.30 -7.03 3.92
CA ALA A 157 -21.06 -7.96 5.01
C ALA A 157 -22.14 -9.07 5.08
N ASP A 158 -23.40 -8.71 4.88
CA ASP A 158 -24.52 -9.66 4.83
C ASP A 158 -24.36 -10.64 3.65
N ALA A 159 -24.03 -10.14 2.45
CA ALA A 159 -23.76 -11.00 1.29
C ALA A 159 -22.56 -11.94 1.50
N ILE A 160 -21.49 -11.46 2.15
CA ILE A 160 -20.34 -12.30 2.52
C ILE A 160 -20.77 -13.41 3.48
N LYS A 161 -21.57 -13.07 4.49
CA LYS A 161 -22.10 -14.03 5.46
C LYS A 161 -23.02 -15.06 4.81
N ASP A 162 -23.87 -14.65 3.88
CA ASP A 162 -24.82 -15.52 3.19
C ASP A 162 -24.13 -16.49 2.22
N THR A 163 -23.02 -16.05 1.59
CA THR A 163 -22.25 -16.89 0.66
C THR A 163 -21.21 -17.78 1.34
N TYR A 164 -20.84 -17.49 2.59
CA TYR A 164 -19.82 -18.23 3.34
C TYR A 164 -20.13 -19.73 3.54
N PRO A 165 -21.35 -20.17 3.89
CA PRO A 165 -21.65 -21.60 4.11
C PRO A 165 -21.34 -22.49 2.90
N ALA A 166 -21.48 -21.97 1.68
CA ALA A 166 -21.15 -22.70 0.45
C ALA A 166 -19.63 -22.85 0.24
N ARG A 167 -18.82 -22.04 0.93
CA ARG A 167 -17.35 -21.93 0.79
C ARG A 167 -16.56 -22.50 1.95
N SER A 168 -17.15 -22.59 3.14
CA SER A 168 -16.46 -22.97 4.37
C SER A 168 -15.72 -24.31 4.26
N THR A 169 -16.32 -25.33 3.64
CA THR A 169 -15.69 -26.65 3.42
C THR A 169 -14.44 -26.55 2.54
N ALA A 170 -14.49 -25.79 1.45
CA ALA A 170 -13.36 -25.63 0.54
C ALA A 170 -12.21 -24.83 1.20
N LEU A 171 -12.54 -23.76 1.93
CA LEU A 171 -11.55 -22.98 2.67
C LEU A 171 -10.89 -23.80 3.78
N ARG A 172 -11.66 -24.61 4.50
CA ARG A 172 -11.14 -25.55 5.50
C ARG A 172 -10.21 -26.59 4.88
N ALA A 173 -10.60 -27.19 3.77
CA ALA A 173 -9.76 -28.15 3.05
C ALA A 173 -8.46 -27.53 2.53
N ALA A 174 -8.53 -26.29 2.03
CA ALA A 174 -7.37 -25.57 1.50
C ALA A 174 -6.38 -25.16 2.59
N THR A 175 -6.89 -24.71 3.75
CA THR A 175 -6.07 -24.09 4.81
C THR A 175 -5.75 -25.02 5.97
N GLY A 176 -6.56 -26.06 6.19
CA GLY A 176 -6.52 -26.88 7.41
C GLY A 176 -6.94 -26.12 8.68
N LEU A 177 -7.49 -24.91 8.55
CA LEU A 177 -7.93 -24.12 9.70
C LEU A 177 -9.34 -24.51 10.11
N ASP A 178 -9.56 -24.64 11.42
CA ASP A 178 -10.85 -25.10 11.94
C ASP A 178 -11.80 -24.01 12.44
N SER A 179 -11.27 -22.80 12.72
CA SER A 179 -12.06 -21.71 13.28
C SER A 179 -12.95 -21.07 12.21
N GLU A 180 -14.27 -21.21 12.38
CA GLU A 180 -15.28 -20.61 11.50
C GLU A 180 -15.12 -19.09 11.37
N ARG A 181 -14.67 -18.42 12.43
CA ARG A 181 -14.47 -16.96 12.42
C ARG A 181 -13.26 -16.56 11.58
N VAL A 182 -12.18 -17.35 11.62
CA VAL A 182 -11.01 -17.13 10.75
C VAL A 182 -11.39 -17.40 9.29
N LEU A 183 -12.06 -18.52 9.01
CA LEU A 183 -12.48 -18.87 7.66
C LEU A 183 -13.48 -17.85 7.07
N LEU A 184 -14.40 -17.31 7.88
CA LEU A 184 -15.30 -16.22 7.46
C LEU A 184 -14.51 -14.94 7.10
N ALA A 185 -13.50 -14.58 7.89
CA ALA A 185 -12.65 -13.43 7.61
C ALA A 185 -11.80 -13.63 6.34
N VAL A 186 -11.31 -14.86 6.10
CA VAL A 186 -10.62 -15.24 4.85
C VAL A 186 -11.56 -15.12 3.65
N HIS A 187 -12.81 -15.59 3.77
CA HIS A 187 -13.82 -15.43 2.72
C HIS A 187 -14.10 -13.94 2.45
N ALA A 188 -14.23 -13.13 3.49
CA ALA A 188 -14.37 -11.67 3.35
C ALA A 188 -13.19 -11.06 2.58
N MET A 189 -11.96 -11.41 2.93
CA MET A 189 -10.75 -10.99 2.20
C MET A 189 -10.81 -11.42 0.73
N ASN A 190 -11.20 -12.66 0.43
CA ASN A 190 -11.31 -13.15 -0.94
C ASN A 190 -12.34 -12.36 -1.76
N VAL A 191 -13.48 -12.00 -1.15
CA VAL A 191 -14.53 -11.19 -1.78
C VAL A 191 -14.04 -9.77 -2.03
N VAL A 192 -13.44 -9.13 -1.02
CA VAL A 192 -12.90 -7.77 -1.13
C VAL A 192 -11.79 -7.67 -2.17
N SER A 193 -10.93 -8.69 -2.27
CA SER A 193 -9.87 -8.76 -3.28
C SER A 193 -10.39 -8.73 -4.74
N GLY A 194 -11.64 -9.13 -4.96
CA GLY A 194 -12.28 -9.07 -6.28
C GLY A 194 -12.89 -7.73 -6.66
N LEU A 195 -12.96 -6.76 -5.73
CA LEU A 195 -13.68 -5.50 -5.97
C LEU A 195 -12.99 -4.60 -6.97
N TYR A 196 -11.67 -4.43 -6.86
CA TYR A 196 -10.97 -3.39 -7.62
C TYR A 196 -9.89 -3.95 -8.51
N ILE A 197 -9.64 -3.27 -9.63
CA ILE A 197 -8.38 -3.39 -10.34
C ILE A 197 -7.32 -2.70 -9.49
N PHE A 198 -6.21 -3.37 -9.20
CA PHE A 198 -5.11 -2.73 -8.51
C PHE A 198 -4.49 -1.64 -9.40
N GLY A 199 -4.48 -0.40 -8.92
CA GLY A 199 -3.99 0.74 -9.68
C GLY A 199 -3.22 1.75 -8.85
N HIS A 200 -2.60 2.71 -9.54
CA HIS A 200 -1.73 3.70 -8.92
C HIS A 200 -2.53 4.83 -8.27
N GLN A 201 -2.00 5.31 -7.16
CA GLN A 201 -2.54 6.40 -6.36
C GLN A 201 -2.41 7.69 -7.16
N ASP A 202 -3.48 8.48 -7.20
CA ASP A 202 -3.31 9.90 -7.45
C ASP A 202 -2.45 10.44 -6.30
N SER A 203 -1.29 11.01 -6.64
CA SER A 203 -0.37 11.59 -5.67
C SER A 203 -1.05 12.58 -4.70
N ASN A 204 -2.19 13.17 -5.08
CA ASN A 204 -2.89 14.19 -4.31
C ASN A 204 -3.98 13.65 -3.37
N ARG A 205 -4.26 12.33 -3.35
CA ARG A 205 -5.37 11.75 -2.58
C ARG A 205 -4.91 10.51 -1.81
N SER A 206 -5.47 10.28 -0.63
CA SER A 206 -5.27 9.03 0.13
C SER A 206 -6.13 7.91 -0.43
N GLY A 207 -5.50 6.80 -0.80
CA GLY A 207 -6.15 5.71 -1.53
C GLY A 207 -6.19 5.94 -3.04
N CYS A 208 -6.51 4.90 -3.80
CA CYS A 208 -6.67 4.93 -5.26
C CYS A 208 -8.12 4.82 -5.72
N VAL A 209 -9.07 4.61 -4.81
CA VAL A 209 -10.49 4.66 -5.15
C VAL A 209 -10.78 6.10 -5.61
N LEU A 210 -11.24 6.18 -6.85
CA LEU A 210 -11.40 7.39 -7.67
C LEU A 210 -10.09 8.12 -8.04
N ASN A 211 -9.57 7.72 -9.19
CA ASN A 211 -8.64 8.53 -10.00
C ASN A 211 -9.32 9.84 -10.48
N GLU A 212 -8.56 10.74 -11.11
CA GLU A 212 -9.07 12.01 -11.69
C GLU A 212 -10.31 11.82 -12.61
N SER A 213 -10.55 10.61 -13.14
CA SER A 213 -11.64 10.34 -14.10
C SER A 213 -12.97 9.89 -13.47
N GLU A 214 -13.02 9.44 -12.21
CA GLU A 214 -14.23 8.83 -11.62
C GLU A 214 -14.96 9.72 -10.58
N GLY A 215 -14.41 10.89 -10.20
CA GLY A 215 -15.07 11.88 -9.33
C GLY A 215 -14.64 11.85 -7.85
N PRO A 216 -15.35 12.52 -6.92
CA PRO A 216 -15.07 12.47 -5.48
C PRO A 216 -15.84 11.36 -4.76
N ILE A 217 -15.25 10.78 -3.71
CA ILE A 217 -15.90 9.76 -2.87
C ILE A 217 -16.69 10.48 -1.78
N VAL A 218 -18.01 10.27 -1.73
CA VAL A 218 -18.86 10.96 -0.73
C VAL A 218 -19.72 9.98 0.07
N LYS A 219 -19.97 8.78 -0.47
CA LYS A 219 -20.86 7.75 0.11
C LYS A 219 -20.26 6.35 -0.08
N PRO A 220 -20.68 5.34 0.72
CA PRO A 220 -20.16 3.97 0.60
C PRO A 220 -20.34 3.37 -0.80
N ARG A 221 -21.46 3.70 -1.46
CA ARG A 221 -21.72 3.28 -2.84
C ARG A 221 -20.66 3.77 -3.83
N ASP A 222 -20.03 4.92 -3.57
CA ASP A 222 -19.03 5.50 -4.46
C ASP A 222 -17.72 4.69 -4.35
N TYR A 223 -17.36 4.26 -3.13
CA TYR A 223 -16.29 3.28 -2.90
C TYR A 223 -16.54 1.97 -3.63
N LEU A 224 -17.75 1.42 -3.51
CA LEU A 224 -18.09 0.14 -4.15
C LEU A 224 -18.15 0.28 -5.67
N ALA A 225 -18.60 1.42 -6.20
CA ALA A 225 -18.69 1.64 -7.64
C ALA A 225 -17.32 1.80 -8.32
N SER A 226 -16.27 2.24 -7.60
CA SER A 226 -14.98 2.53 -8.22
C SER A 226 -14.37 1.31 -8.91
N ARG A 227 -13.70 1.54 -10.03
CA ARG A 227 -13.04 0.47 -10.78
C ARG A 227 -11.65 0.15 -10.23
N ILE A 228 -10.98 1.14 -9.65
CA ILE A 228 -9.57 1.08 -9.26
C ILE A 228 -9.45 1.22 -7.73
N GLY A 229 -8.46 0.54 -7.14
CA GLY A 229 -8.11 0.69 -5.73
C GLY A 229 -6.64 0.31 -5.48
N CYS A 230 -6.09 0.70 -4.34
CA CYS A 230 -4.80 0.23 -3.83
C CYS A 230 -4.95 -0.44 -2.48
N CYS A 231 -3.83 -0.86 -1.91
CA CYS A 231 -3.75 -1.54 -0.64
C CYS A 231 -4.47 -0.83 0.49
N LEU A 232 -4.49 0.51 0.48
CA LEU A 232 -5.24 1.30 1.45
C LEU A 232 -6.76 1.10 1.29
N ASP A 233 -7.28 1.12 0.06
CA ASP A 233 -8.72 0.96 -0.19
C ASP A 233 -9.18 -0.47 0.10
N PHE A 234 -8.43 -1.46 -0.37
CA PHE A 234 -8.71 -2.86 -0.08
C PHE A 234 -8.73 -3.11 1.43
N SER A 235 -7.73 -2.58 2.15
CA SER A 235 -7.64 -2.74 3.61
C SER A 235 -8.73 -1.98 4.35
N CYS A 236 -9.13 -0.81 3.85
CA CYS A 236 -10.20 -0.01 4.44
C CYS A 236 -11.56 -0.72 4.32
N ILE A 237 -11.89 -1.22 3.12
CA ILE A 237 -13.13 -1.97 2.90
C ILE A 237 -13.13 -3.26 3.71
N LEU A 238 -12.02 -4.01 3.70
CA LEU A 238 -11.93 -5.23 4.50
C LEU A 238 -12.12 -4.94 5.98
N ALA A 239 -11.47 -3.91 6.53
CA ALA A 239 -11.63 -3.52 7.93
C ALA A 239 -13.07 -3.15 8.28
N ALA A 240 -13.76 -2.40 7.41
CA ALA A 240 -15.16 -2.02 7.61
C ALA A 240 -16.12 -3.23 7.54
N VAL A 241 -15.84 -4.18 6.64
CA VAL A 241 -16.58 -5.46 6.55
C VAL A 241 -16.33 -6.32 7.78
N LEU A 242 -15.07 -6.47 8.21
CA LEU A 242 -14.73 -7.26 9.40
C LEU A 242 -15.41 -6.69 10.65
N ASP A 243 -15.43 -5.37 10.81
CA ASP A 243 -16.19 -4.70 11.87
C ASP A 243 -17.68 -5.06 11.83
N ALA A 244 -18.31 -5.02 10.64
CA ALA A 244 -19.72 -5.37 10.46
C ALA A 244 -20.01 -6.86 10.73
N LEU A 245 -19.04 -7.74 10.45
CA LEU A 245 -19.07 -9.16 10.80
C LEU A 245 -18.71 -9.42 12.28
N GLY A 246 -18.42 -8.37 13.05
CA GLY A 246 -18.02 -8.46 14.45
C GLY A 246 -16.65 -9.11 14.66
N VAL A 247 -15.75 -9.07 13.68
CA VAL A 247 -14.37 -9.57 13.77
C VAL A 247 -13.44 -8.42 14.15
N GLU A 248 -12.81 -8.53 15.33
CA GLU A 248 -11.80 -7.56 15.77
C GLU A 248 -10.62 -7.59 14.81
N ASN A 249 -10.24 -6.40 14.32
CA ASN A 249 -9.18 -6.25 13.35
C ASN A 249 -8.37 -4.98 13.60
N ARG A 250 -7.12 -4.98 13.15
CA ARG A 250 -6.25 -3.80 13.12
C ARG A 250 -5.62 -3.62 11.74
N ALA A 251 -5.23 -2.39 11.43
CA ALA A 251 -4.44 -2.10 10.24
C ALA A 251 -2.96 -2.22 10.59
N VAL A 252 -2.20 -2.88 9.72
CA VAL A 252 -0.74 -2.97 9.82
C VAL A 252 -0.14 -2.51 8.52
N SER A 253 0.88 -1.66 8.60
CA SER A 253 1.60 -1.20 7.43
C SER A 253 3.09 -1.49 7.54
N ILE A 254 3.68 -1.87 6.41
CA ILE A 254 5.14 -1.90 6.25
C ILE A 254 5.56 -0.47 5.94
N LYS A 255 6.02 0.27 6.94
CA LYS A 255 6.25 1.72 6.84
C LYS A 255 5.06 2.42 6.15
N ARG A 256 5.30 3.02 4.98
CA ARG A 256 4.31 3.65 4.10
C ARG A 256 4.15 2.93 2.75
N ASP A 257 4.71 1.73 2.60
CA ASP A 257 4.80 1.03 1.31
C ASP A 257 3.57 0.16 1.04
N HIS A 258 3.08 -0.55 2.05
CA HIS A 258 1.95 -1.47 1.90
C HIS A 258 1.13 -1.60 3.18
N VAL A 259 -0.17 -1.81 3.04
CA VAL A 259 -1.13 -1.93 4.15
C VAL A 259 -1.93 -3.23 3.99
N PHE A 260 -2.16 -3.90 5.10
CA PHE A 260 -3.02 -5.08 5.23
C PHE A 260 -3.71 -5.09 6.59
N ASN A 261 -4.60 -6.06 6.81
CA ASN A 261 -5.33 -6.21 8.06
C ASN A 261 -4.80 -7.38 8.87
N GLU A 262 -4.84 -7.26 10.18
CA GLU A 262 -4.65 -8.39 11.09
C GLU A 262 -5.92 -8.62 11.89
N ILE A 263 -6.28 -9.88 12.11
CA ILE A 263 -7.38 -10.29 12.99
C ILE A 263 -6.82 -11.11 14.15
N THR A 264 -7.45 -11.00 15.32
CA THR A 264 -7.13 -11.88 16.45
C THR A 264 -8.35 -12.73 16.79
N VAL A 265 -8.20 -14.04 16.67
CA VAL A 265 -9.25 -15.01 16.94
C VAL A 265 -8.66 -16.11 17.82
N GLU A 266 -9.32 -16.40 18.94
CA GLU A 266 -8.91 -17.47 19.88
C GLU A 266 -7.44 -17.33 20.35
N GLY A 267 -7.00 -16.08 20.57
CA GLY A 267 -5.63 -15.77 21.02
C GLY A 267 -4.56 -15.90 19.94
N ARG A 268 -4.93 -16.15 18.68
CA ARG A 268 -4.02 -16.23 17.54
C ARG A 268 -4.27 -15.07 16.58
N THR A 269 -3.19 -14.45 16.11
CA THR A 269 -3.28 -13.37 15.12
C THR A 269 -2.98 -13.91 13.73
N PHE A 270 -3.75 -13.45 12.75
CA PHE A 270 -3.62 -13.79 11.34
C PHE A 270 -3.51 -12.51 10.52
N THR A 271 -2.70 -12.52 9.46
CA THR A 271 -2.61 -11.38 8.54
C THR A 271 -3.39 -11.68 7.27
N LEU A 272 -4.26 -10.75 6.88
CA LEU A 272 -5.11 -10.80 5.70
C LEU A 272 -4.70 -9.68 4.74
N ASP A 273 -4.20 -10.06 3.57
CA ASP A 273 -3.86 -9.12 2.51
C ASP A 273 -4.88 -9.20 1.37
N PRO A 274 -5.91 -8.32 1.37
CA PRO A 274 -6.91 -8.29 0.32
C PRO A 274 -6.36 -7.81 -1.03
N SER A 275 -5.20 -7.16 -1.08
CA SER A 275 -4.63 -6.60 -2.32
C SER A 275 -4.06 -7.69 -3.22
N ILE A 276 -3.46 -8.72 -2.61
CA ILE A 276 -2.87 -9.88 -3.30
C ILE A 276 -3.56 -11.20 -2.92
N ASN A 277 -4.76 -11.13 -2.35
CA ASN A 277 -5.59 -12.25 -1.95
C ASN A 277 -4.86 -13.33 -1.11
N THR A 278 -4.14 -12.90 -0.09
CA THR A 278 -3.19 -13.75 0.64
C THR A 278 -3.43 -13.74 2.15
N LEU A 279 -3.50 -14.94 2.74
CA LEU A 279 -3.53 -15.17 4.19
C LEU A 279 -2.13 -15.57 4.68
N TYR A 280 -1.67 -14.94 5.76
CA TYR A 280 -0.55 -15.41 6.56
C TYR A 280 -1.10 -15.98 7.88
N THR A 281 -0.64 -17.17 8.28
CA THR A 281 -1.14 -17.87 9.49
C THR A 281 -0.69 -17.28 10.83
N ARG A 282 -0.07 -16.10 10.79
CA ARG A 282 0.53 -15.39 11.92
C ARG A 282 0.34 -13.88 11.75
N ALA A 283 0.61 -13.13 12.82
CA ALA A 283 0.87 -11.70 12.71
C ALA A 283 2.06 -11.46 11.75
N TYR A 284 2.04 -10.35 11.02
CA TYR A 284 3.06 -10.07 10.03
C TYR A 284 4.42 -9.86 10.70
N ALA A 285 4.44 -9.24 11.89
CA ALA A 285 5.64 -9.10 12.71
C ALA A 285 6.33 -10.44 13.01
N GLU A 286 5.56 -11.50 13.26
CA GLU A 286 6.10 -12.85 13.43
C GLU A 286 6.55 -13.44 12.10
N ALA A 287 5.78 -13.24 11.02
CA ALA A 287 6.18 -13.67 9.68
C ALA A 287 7.53 -13.08 9.25
N LEU A 288 7.88 -11.88 9.72
CA LEU A 288 9.17 -11.22 9.50
C LEU A 288 10.36 -11.87 10.21
N VAL A 289 10.15 -12.77 11.18
CA VAL A 289 11.26 -13.43 11.90
C VAL A 289 11.15 -14.95 12.00
N GLU A 290 9.95 -15.51 11.84
CA GLU A 290 9.67 -16.94 11.97
C GLU A 290 9.16 -17.55 10.67
N PRO A 291 9.29 -18.88 10.49
CA PRO A 291 8.61 -19.58 9.41
C PRO A 291 7.09 -19.42 9.49
N VAL A 292 6.47 -19.18 8.34
CA VAL A 292 5.03 -18.91 8.21
C VAL A 292 4.42 -19.70 7.06
N GLU A 293 3.20 -20.19 7.26
CA GLU A 293 2.40 -20.75 6.17
C GLU A 293 1.57 -19.63 5.53
N VAL A 294 1.59 -19.59 4.20
CA VAL A 294 0.93 -18.54 3.42
C VAL A 294 0.01 -19.19 2.41
N PHE A 295 -1.25 -18.79 2.40
CA PHE A 295 -2.24 -19.28 1.45
C PHE A 295 -2.60 -18.14 0.50
N ALA A 296 -2.32 -18.34 -0.79
CA ALA A 296 -2.57 -17.34 -1.82
C ALA A 296 -3.61 -17.88 -2.79
N TRP A 297 -4.74 -17.18 -2.89
CA TRP A 297 -5.78 -17.46 -3.87
C TRP A 297 -5.54 -16.63 -5.14
N PRO A 298 -6.15 -16.99 -6.29
CA PRO A 298 -6.09 -16.17 -7.47
C PRO A 298 -6.70 -14.80 -7.16
N VAL A 299 -6.03 -13.72 -7.59
CA VAL A 299 -6.60 -12.38 -7.50
C VAL A 299 -7.72 -12.28 -8.53
N LEU A 300 -8.98 -12.29 -8.06
CA LEU A 300 -10.18 -12.28 -8.89
C LEU A 300 -10.59 -10.87 -9.36
N SER A 301 -9.75 -9.87 -9.14
CA SER A 301 -9.97 -8.51 -9.69
C SER A 301 -10.28 -8.59 -11.18
N LEU A 302 -10.91 -7.53 -11.72
CA LEU A 302 -11.22 -7.33 -13.15
C LEU A 302 -9.94 -7.19 -14.01
N ALA A 303 -9.06 -8.17 -13.93
CA ALA A 303 -7.72 -8.27 -14.50
C ALA A 303 -7.72 -8.54 -16.01
N SER A 304 -8.79 -8.15 -16.72
CA SER A 304 -8.82 -8.22 -18.18
C SER A 304 -8.06 -7.07 -18.84
N GLU A 305 -7.70 -6.02 -18.11
CA GLU A 305 -6.93 -4.91 -18.68
C GLU A 305 -5.43 -5.03 -18.38
N GLN A 306 -4.70 -5.48 -19.40
CA GLN A 306 -3.25 -5.70 -19.39
C GLN A 306 -2.44 -4.52 -18.81
N ALA A 307 -2.94 -3.29 -18.96
CA ALA A 307 -2.30 -2.07 -18.44
C ALA A 307 -2.17 -2.02 -16.91
N HIS A 308 -3.01 -2.74 -16.17
CA HIS A 308 -3.02 -2.72 -14.70
C HIS A 308 -2.41 -3.98 -14.08
N ARG A 309 -1.92 -4.91 -14.91
CA ARG A 309 -1.31 -6.16 -14.45
C ARG A 309 0.09 -5.94 -13.87
N ALA A 310 0.91 -5.11 -14.52
CA ALA A 310 2.28 -4.87 -14.10
C ALA A 310 2.41 -4.28 -12.68
N PRO A 311 1.57 -3.31 -12.24
CA PRO A 311 1.60 -2.82 -10.86
C PRO A 311 1.26 -3.90 -9.82
N LEU A 312 0.29 -4.77 -10.12
CA LEU A 312 -0.07 -5.87 -9.23
C LEU A 312 1.05 -6.91 -9.15
N ASP A 313 1.63 -7.30 -10.28
CA ASP A 313 2.75 -8.25 -10.30
C ASP A 313 3.97 -7.68 -9.56
N ALA A 314 4.22 -6.36 -9.67
CA ALA A 314 5.26 -5.68 -8.90
C ALA A 314 4.97 -5.70 -7.40
N LEU A 315 3.72 -5.50 -6.96
CA LEU A 315 3.34 -5.63 -5.55
C LEU A 315 3.54 -7.06 -5.05
N ILE A 316 3.11 -8.07 -5.82
CA ILE A 316 3.30 -9.49 -5.48
C ILE A 316 4.79 -9.82 -5.34
N ALA A 317 5.63 -9.33 -6.27
CA ALA A 317 7.07 -9.52 -6.22
C ALA A 317 7.70 -8.82 -5.00
N PHE A 318 7.29 -7.59 -4.69
CA PHE A 318 7.71 -6.87 -3.49
C PHE A 318 7.38 -7.66 -2.22
N LEU A 319 6.13 -8.12 -2.06
CA LEU A 319 5.70 -8.85 -0.87
C LEU A 319 6.35 -10.23 -0.73
N ALA A 320 6.82 -10.80 -1.83
CA ALA A 320 7.61 -12.04 -1.80
C ALA A 320 8.98 -11.83 -1.14
N ILE A 321 9.55 -10.63 -1.14
CA ILE A 321 10.86 -10.35 -0.53
C ILE A 321 10.78 -9.44 0.70
N ALA A 322 9.64 -8.79 0.94
CA ALA A 322 9.45 -7.87 2.05
C ALA A 322 9.76 -8.51 3.41
N ILE A 323 9.48 -9.81 3.57
CA ILE A 323 9.76 -10.56 4.79
C ILE A 323 11.25 -10.61 5.17
N ASP A 324 12.14 -10.47 4.20
CA ASP A 324 13.59 -10.45 4.42
C ASP A 324 14.19 -9.03 4.35
N LEU A 325 13.39 -8.04 3.92
CA LEU A 325 13.83 -6.65 3.80
C LEU A 325 13.46 -5.80 5.01
N TYR A 326 12.41 -6.16 5.73
CA TYR A 326 11.90 -5.41 6.87
C TYR A 326 11.97 -6.23 8.14
N GLY A 327 12.24 -5.55 9.25
CA GLY A 327 12.16 -6.11 10.60
C GLY A 327 10.85 -5.72 11.29
N PRO A 328 10.52 -6.35 12.44
CA PRO A 328 9.32 -5.99 13.22
C PRO A 328 9.24 -4.50 13.59
N SER A 329 10.38 -3.83 13.77
CA SER A 329 10.45 -2.38 14.04
C SER A 329 10.03 -1.49 12.88
N ASP A 330 9.94 -2.03 11.66
CA ASP A 330 9.49 -1.30 10.47
C ASP A 330 7.96 -1.33 10.31
N LEU A 331 7.26 -2.07 11.16
CA LEU A 331 5.81 -2.19 11.14
C LEU A 331 5.17 -1.08 11.97
N LEU A 332 4.12 -0.49 11.39
CA LEU A 332 3.25 0.44 12.09
C LEU A 332 1.90 -0.24 12.33
N HIS A 333 1.45 -0.25 13.59
CA HIS A 333 0.17 -0.81 14.00
C HIS A 333 -0.79 0.32 14.32
N HIS A 334 -2.00 0.23 13.80
CA HIS A 334 -2.96 1.30 13.93
C HIS A 334 -4.39 0.79 14.13
N ASP A 335 -5.21 1.59 14.81
CA ASP A 335 -6.66 1.46 14.74
C ASP A 335 -7.12 1.78 13.30
N PRO A 336 -7.77 0.85 12.58
CA PRO A 336 -8.29 1.10 11.24
C PRO A 336 -9.17 2.34 11.16
N LYS A 337 -9.96 2.61 12.20
CA LYS A 337 -10.85 3.78 12.26
C LYS A 337 -10.06 5.09 12.33
N ALA A 338 -8.83 5.05 12.85
CA ALA A 338 -7.95 6.20 12.88
C ALA A 338 -7.16 6.35 11.56
N VAL A 339 -6.57 5.26 11.03
CA VAL A 339 -5.81 5.31 9.76
C VAL A 339 -6.69 5.77 8.62
N PHE A 340 -7.89 5.22 8.57
CA PHE A 340 -8.80 5.41 7.46
C PHE A 340 -9.94 6.36 7.88
N ALA A 341 -9.73 7.27 8.83
CA ALA A 341 -10.80 8.04 9.47
C ALA A 341 -11.72 8.76 8.46
N GLU A 342 -11.14 9.35 7.40
CA GLU A 342 -11.89 9.97 6.31
C GLU A 342 -12.76 8.94 5.57
N ASN A 343 -12.14 7.85 5.13
CA ASN A 343 -12.80 6.77 4.40
C ASN A 343 -13.87 6.09 5.28
N TYR A 344 -13.58 5.81 6.56
CA TYR A 344 -14.51 5.20 7.51
C TYR A 344 -15.72 6.07 7.78
N ARG A 345 -15.55 7.39 7.83
CA ARG A 345 -16.67 8.33 7.94
C ARG A 345 -17.59 8.25 6.73
N ILE A 346 -17.03 7.99 5.55
CA ILE A 346 -17.82 7.77 4.34
C ILE A 346 -18.50 6.39 4.38
N LEU A 347 -17.78 5.35 4.81
CA LEU A 347 -18.24 3.97 4.81
C LEU A 347 -19.29 3.64 5.89
N ARG A 348 -19.33 4.40 6.99
CA ARG A 348 -20.32 4.29 8.06
C ARG A 348 -21.36 5.43 7.94
N PRO A 349 -22.61 5.14 7.54
CA PRO A 349 -23.69 6.12 7.59
C PRO A 349 -24.08 6.53 9.02
#